data_AF-A0A527VTU2-F1
#
_entry.id   AF-A0A527VTU2-F1
#
_cell.length_a   1.000
_cell.length_b   1.000
_cell.length_c   1.000
_cell.angle_alpha   90.00
_cell.angle_beta   90.00
_cell.angle_gamma   90.00
#
_symmetry.space_group_name_H-M   'P 1'
#
loop_
_entity.id
_entity.type
_entity.pdbx_description
1 polymer ?
#
loop_
_entity_poly.entity_id
_entity_poly.type
_entity_poly.pdbx_seq_one_letter_code
_entity_poly.pdbx_strand_id
1 'polypeptide(L)' 'PIIKFSVDWWNTLHQPASVFRLGGPTIDPSMLWPLAVMALGFTVLFFALHLMAMRTEIFRRRVTAMRRVAARQAERQ' A
#
# COMPACT_ATOMS: atom_id res chain seq x y z
N PRO A 1 7.70 3.12 -23.28
CA PRO A 1 8.99 3.53 -23.87
C PRO A 1 9.04 5.01 -24.24
N ILE A 2 8.08 5.52 -25.00
CA ILE A 2 8.07 6.92 -25.48
C ILE A 2 8.03 7.92 -24.32
N ILE A 3 7.20 7.70 -23.29
CA ILE A 3 7.05 8.62 -22.13
C ILE A 3 8.32 8.74 -21.28
N LYS A 4 9.05 7.63 -21.07
CA LYS A 4 10.32 7.65 -20.30
C LYS A 4 11.39 8.42 -21.08
N PHE A 5 11.57 8.08 -22.35
CA PHE A 5 12.64 8.64 -23.17
C PHE A 5 12.34 10.04 -23.71
N SER A 6 11.08 10.48 -23.75
CA SER A 6 10.73 11.88 -24.10
C SER A 6 11.19 12.87 -23.04
N VAL A 7 11.17 12.45 -21.76
CA VAL A 7 11.69 13.25 -20.63
C VAL A 7 13.21 13.31 -20.67
N ASP A 8 13.86 12.18 -20.97
CA ASP A 8 15.31 12.10 -21.13
C ASP A 8 15.83 12.93 -22.34
N TRP A 9 14.99 13.24 -23.32
CA TRP A 9 15.38 13.98 -24.53
C TRP A 9 15.25 15.51 -24.42
N TRP A 10 14.33 16.03 -23.60
CA TRP A 10 14.06 17.49 -23.47
C TRP A 10 14.44 18.06 -22.07
N ASN A 11 15.60 17.63 -21.58
CA ASN A 11 16.19 17.91 -20.26
C ASN A 11 16.34 19.40 -19.91
N THR A 12 15.49 19.93 -19.01
CA THR A 12 15.82 21.15 -18.24
C THR A 12 15.34 21.18 -16.78
N LEU A 13 14.49 20.24 -16.32
CA LEU A 13 14.00 20.25 -14.93
C LEU A 13 13.72 18.87 -14.30
N HIS A 14 14.10 17.78 -14.96
CA HIS A 14 13.94 16.47 -14.33
C HIS A 14 15.13 16.21 -13.41
N GLN A 15 14.87 16.09 -12.10
CA GLN A 15 15.91 15.60 -11.21
C GLN A 15 16.16 14.11 -11.49
N PRO A 16 17.43 13.68 -11.62
CA PRO A 16 17.75 12.26 -11.72
C PRO A 16 17.39 11.54 -10.42
N ALA A 17 17.28 10.21 -10.48
CA ALA A 17 17.02 9.40 -9.31
C ALA A 17 18.05 9.66 -8.18
N SER A 18 17.56 10.07 -7.01
CA SER A 18 18.41 10.52 -5.90
C SER A 18 18.42 9.60 -4.68
N VAL A 19 17.44 8.70 -4.56
CA VAL A 19 17.27 7.79 -3.41
C VAL A 19 17.85 6.40 -3.69
N PHE A 20 17.34 5.70 -4.71
CA PHE A 20 17.82 4.36 -5.10
C PHE A 20 18.59 4.43 -6.43
N ARG A 21 19.92 4.40 -6.34
CA ARG A 21 20.83 4.36 -7.49
C ARG A 21 22.00 3.43 -7.23
N LEU A 22 22.63 2.90 -8.29
CA LEU A 22 23.74 1.94 -8.23
C LEU A 22 24.95 2.45 -7.43
N GLY A 23 25.11 3.78 -7.27
CA GLY A 23 26.17 4.41 -6.48
C GLY A 23 25.76 4.86 -5.07
N GLY A 24 24.62 4.40 -4.51
CA GLY A 24 24.07 4.88 -3.23
C GLY A 24 23.38 6.25 -3.35
N PRO A 25 22.60 6.77 -2.40
CA PRO A 25 21.81 8.00 -2.56
C PRO A 25 22.63 9.27 -2.86
N THR A 26 22.11 10.22 -3.66
CA THR A 26 22.67 11.60 -3.83
C THR A 26 21.96 12.62 -2.95
N ILE A 27 20.74 12.32 -2.51
CA ILE A 27 19.94 13.23 -1.68
C ILE A 27 20.63 13.47 -0.34
N ASP A 28 20.45 14.68 0.21
CA ASP A 28 21.05 15.07 1.48
C ASP A 28 20.63 14.13 2.62
N PRO A 29 21.56 13.68 3.49
CA PRO A 29 21.25 12.81 4.62
C PRO A 29 20.17 13.34 5.56
N SER A 30 20.06 14.66 5.73
CA SER A 30 19.02 15.29 6.55
C SER A 30 17.61 15.07 6.01
N MET A 31 17.47 14.81 4.70
CA MET A 31 16.20 14.50 4.05
C MET A 31 15.92 13.00 3.98
N LEU A 32 16.97 12.16 4.00
CA LEU A 32 16.84 10.70 3.93
C LEU A 32 16.09 10.11 5.12
N TRP A 33 16.39 10.58 6.33
CA TRP A 33 15.76 10.08 7.55
C TRP A 33 14.26 10.36 7.64
N PRO A 34 13.80 11.61 7.47
CA PRO A 34 12.37 11.88 7.38
C PRO A 34 11.69 11.04 6.30
N LEU A 35 12.31 10.90 5.12
CA LEU A 35 11.76 10.10 4.03
C LEU A 35 11.63 8.61 4.41
N ALA A 36 12.67 8.01 4.98
CA ALA A 36 12.68 6.60 5.38
C ALA A 36 11.68 6.32 6.51
N VAL A 37 11.58 7.23 7.50
CA VAL A 37 10.62 7.12 8.60
C VAL A 37 9.19 7.17 8.07
N MET A 38 8.88 8.11 7.19
CA MET A 38 7.53 8.20 6.61
C MET A 38 7.22 7.02 5.70
N ALA A 39 8.17 6.56 4.88
CA ALA A 39 8.00 5.38 4.03
C ALA A 39 7.69 4.12 4.86
N LEU A 40 8.44 3.90 5.95
CA LEU A 40 8.20 2.80 6.87
C LEU A 40 6.86 2.96 7.59
N GLY A 41 6.58 4.16 8.12
CA GLY A 41 5.33 4.46 8.84
C GLY A 41 4.09 4.20 8.00
N PHE A 42 4.06 4.69 6.76
CA PHE A 42 2.95 4.44 5.84
C PHE A 42 2.85 2.98 5.40
N THR A 43 3.98 2.27 5.27
CA THR A 43 3.98 0.84 4.97
C THR A 43 3.33 0.05 6.11
N VAL A 44 3.74 0.32 7.35
CA VAL A 44 3.15 -0.31 8.54
C VAL A 44 1.66 0.05 8.66
N LEU A 45 1.29 1.32 8.45
CA LEU A 45 -0.09 1.76 8.45
C LEU A 45 -0.93 1.03 7.41
N PHE A 46 -0.42 0.91 6.18
CA PHE A 46 -1.08 0.16 5.09
C PHE A 46 -1.37 -1.28 5.52
N PHE A 47 -0.37 -2.00 6.03
CA PHE A 47 -0.57 -3.38 6.45
C PHE A 47 -1.51 -3.50 7.65
N ALA A 48 -1.43 -2.58 8.63
CA ALA A 48 -2.34 -2.58 9.77
C ALA A 48 -3.81 -2.42 9.32
N LEU A 49 -4.09 -1.44 8.45
CA LEU A 49 -5.42 -1.22 7.90
C LEU A 49 -5.88 -2.38 7.02
N HIS A 50 -4.98 -2.95 6.23
CA HIS A 50 -5.28 -4.09 5.36
C HIS A 50 -5.66 -5.35 6.18
N LEU A 51 -4.90 -5.66 7.23
CA LEU A 51 -5.21 -6.76 8.15
C LEU A 51 -6.53 -6.53 8.89
N MET A 52 -6.80 -5.28 9.32
CA MET A 52 -8.07 -4.91 9.96
C MET A 52 -9.26 -5.08 9.00
N ALA A 53 -9.11 -4.67 7.75
CA ALA A 53 -10.13 -4.83 6.72
C ALA A 53 -10.40 -6.32 6.44
N MET A 54 -9.35 -7.15 6.30
CA MET A 54 -9.50 -8.60 6.14
C MET A 54 -10.21 -9.24 7.33
N ARG A 55 -9.85 -8.87 8.57
CA ARG A 55 -10.53 -9.34 9.78
C ARG A 55 -12.01 -9.00 9.74
N THR A 56 -12.35 -7.77 9.39
CA THR A 56 -13.74 -7.29 9.30
C THR A 56 -14.53 -8.07 8.25
N GLU A 57 -13.92 -8.33 7.09
CA GLU A 57 -14.55 -9.09 6.01
C GLU A 57 -14.78 -10.57 6.39
N ILE A 58 -13.81 -11.20 7.09
CA ILE A 58 -13.98 -12.55 7.63
C ILE A 58 -15.16 -12.61 8.60
N PHE A 59 -15.26 -11.65 9.54
CA PHE A 59 -16.38 -11.61 10.48
C PHE A 59 -17.72 -11.41 9.78
N ARG A 60 -17.78 -10.51 8.80
CA ARG A 60 -18.98 -10.28 8.00
C ARG A 60 -19.43 -11.57 7.30
N ARG A 61 -18.51 -12.30 6.67
CA ARG A 61 -18.81 -13.59 6.01
C ARG A 61 -19.32 -14.63 7.01
N ARG A 62 -18.70 -14.73 8.19
CA ARG A 62 -19.14 -15.65 9.26
C ARG A 62 -20.56 -15.33 9.73
N VAL A 63 -20.88 -14.06 9.97
CA VAL A 63 -22.24 -13.64 10.39
C VAL A 63 -23.26 -13.97 9.31
N THR A 64 -22.98 -13.67 8.04
CA THR A 64 -23.87 -14.02 6.92
C THR A 64 -24.09 -15.53 6.81
N ALA A 65 -23.04 -16.34 6.98
CA ALA A 65 -23.15 -17.79 6.97
C ALA A 65 -24.03 -18.32 8.12
N MET A 66 -23.83 -17.84 9.35
CA MET A 66 -24.65 -18.23 10.51
C MET A 66 -26.12 -17.85 10.33
N ARG A 67 -26.41 -16.64 9.81
CA ARG A 67 -27.78 -16.20 9.52
C ARG A 67 -28.48 -17.11 8.51
N ARG A 68 -27.77 -17.56 7.46
CA ARG A 68 -28.32 -18.50 6.47
C ARG A 68 -28.64 -19.87 7.08
N VAL A 69 -27.79 -20.36 7.99
CA VAL A 69 -28.05 -21.62 8.70
C VAL A 69 -29.28 -21.50 9.61
N ALA A 70 -29.38 -20.42 10.38
CA ALA A 70 -30.52 -20.18 11.26
C ALA A 70 -31.85 -20.06 10.48
N ALA A 71 -31.86 -19.35 9.34
CA ALA A 71 -33.05 -19.25 8.49
C ALA A 71 -33.53 -20.62 7.99
N ARG A 72 -32.61 -21.48 7.53
CA ARG A 72 -32.95 -22.86 7.11
C ARG A 72 -33.49 -23.73 8.25
N GLN A 73 -33.06 -23.47 9.49
CA GLN A 73 -33.57 -24.20 10.65
C GLN A 73 -34.99 -23.75 11.01
N ALA A 74 -35.26 -22.44 10.92
CA ALA A 74 -36.61 -21.90 11.13
C ALA A 74 -37.60 -22.38 10.06
N GLU A 75 -37.19 -22.51 8.80
CA GLU A 75 -38.03 -23.08 7.73
C GLU A 75 -38.37 -24.57 7.90
N ARG A 76 -37.62 -25.29 8.73
CA ARG A 76 -37.82 -26.73 8.98
C ARG A 76 -38.71 -27.03 10.20
N GLN A 77 -39.00 -26.01 11.01
CA GLN A 77 -39.90 -26.09 12.16
C GLN A 77 -41.30 -25.67 11.74
#